data_AF-A0A9D7TPA5-F1
#
_entry.id   AF-A0A9D7TPA5-F1
#
_cell.length_a   1.000
_cell.length_b   1.000
_cell.length_c   1.000
_cell.angle_alpha   90.00
_cell.angle_beta   90.00
_cell.angle_gamma   90.00
#
_symmetry.space_group_name_H-M   'P 1'
#
loop_
_entity.id
_entity.type
_entity.pdbx_description
1 polymer ?
#
loop_
_entity_poly.entity_id
_entity_poly.type
_entity_poly.pdbx_seq_one_letter_code
_entity_poly.pdbx_strand_id
1 'polypeptide(L)'
;MKTGALIGVPFAGGMQFEPEALTGGFGFVSPNLTPDPATGIMSTWDEQTFITRFKANRIHKGSPMPWGAFSRINELEVKAIYRFLKTLEPVPNKIGKIVYEPGEQLPKE
;
A
#
# COMPACT_ATOMS: atom_id res chain seq x y z
N MET A 1 14.08 -22.04 10.24
CA MET A 1 12.75 -21.48 10.55
C MET A 1 12.79 -20.00 10.21
N LYS A 2 11.86 -19.49 9.40
CA LYS A 2 11.67 -18.03 9.28
C LYS A 2 11.04 -17.58 10.61
N THR A 3 11.67 -16.66 11.31
CA THR A 3 11.37 -16.31 12.72
C THR A 3 10.03 -15.61 12.91
N GLY A 4 9.29 -15.31 11.83
CA GLY A 4 8.08 -14.49 11.88
C GLY A 4 8.35 -13.02 12.24
N ALA A 5 9.62 -12.64 12.43
CA ALA A 5 10.02 -11.27 12.67
C ALA A 5 9.71 -10.41 11.44
N LEU A 6 9.21 -9.19 11.67
CA LEU A 6 9.04 -8.21 10.61
C LEU A 6 10.41 -7.94 9.97
N ILE A 7 10.45 -8.05 8.65
CA ILE A 7 11.63 -7.72 7.84
C ILE A 7 11.41 -6.31 7.29
N GLY A 8 12.41 -5.46 7.41
CA GLY A 8 12.37 -4.07 6.93
C GLY A 8 11.80 -3.07 7.95
N VAL A 9 11.80 -1.79 7.56
CA VAL A 9 11.27 -0.70 8.40
C VAL A 9 9.74 -0.70 8.31
N PRO A 10 9.01 -0.62 9.45
CA PRO A 10 7.56 -0.57 9.44
C PRO A 10 7.02 0.52 8.50
N PHE A 11 5.92 0.21 7.79
CA PHE A 11 5.24 1.10 6.84
C PHE A 11 6.05 1.52 5.61
N ALA A 12 7.32 1.16 5.50
CA ALA A 12 8.18 1.54 4.38
C ALA A 12 7.94 0.72 3.09
N GLY A 13 6.99 -0.22 3.11
CA GLY A 13 6.61 -1.02 1.94
C GLY A 13 7.59 -2.16 1.62
N GLY A 14 7.49 -2.69 0.40
CA GLY A 14 8.39 -3.72 -0.13
C GLY A 14 7.93 -5.16 0.06
N MET A 15 6.78 -5.40 0.70
CA MET A 15 6.21 -6.75 0.80
C MET A 15 5.64 -7.15 -0.55
N GLN A 16 6.12 -8.28 -1.06
CA GLN A 16 5.65 -8.88 -2.31
C GLN A 16 4.45 -9.79 -2.06
N PHE A 17 3.43 -9.67 -2.90
CA PHE A 17 2.26 -10.55 -2.96
C PHE A 17 2.26 -11.19 -4.34
N GLU A 18 2.61 -12.47 -4.38
CA GLU A 18 2.78 -13.23 -5.62
C GLU A 18 1.47 -13.32 -6.43
N PRO A 19 1.57 -13.36 -7.77
CA PRO A 19 0.46 -13.73 -8.64
C PRO A 19 -0.16 -15.08 -8.25
N GLU A 20 -1.44 -15.08 -7.90
CA GLU A 20 -2.16 -16.29 -7.50
C GLU A 20 -3.54 -16.37 -8.17
N ALA A 21 -4.14 -17.56 -8.17
CA ALA A 21 -5.49 -17.75 -8.72
C ALA A 21 -6.54 -16.85 -8.03
N LEU A 22 -6.40 -16.64 -6.72
CA LEU A 22 -7.31 -15.81 -5.92
C LEU A 22 -7.17 -14.30 -6.24
N THR A 23 -6.00 -13.86 -6.70
CA THR A 23 -5.81 -12.48 -7.19
C THR A 23 -6.15 -12.35 -8.68
N GLY A 24 -6.52 -13.45 -9.34
CA GLY A 24 -6.74 -13.48 -10.79
C GLY A 24 -5.45 -13.35 -11.60
N GLY A 25 -4.32 -13.77 -11.03
CA GLY A 25 -2.99 -13.68 -11.63
C GLY A 25 -2.30 -12.33 -11.44
N PHE A 26 -2.87 -11.40 -10.68
CA PHE A 26 -2.21 -10.12 -10.40
C PHE A 26 -1.20 -10.26 -9.26
N GLY A 27 -0.01 -9.67 -9.45
CA GLY A 27 1.00 -9.51 -8.41
C GLY A 27 1.00 -8.09 -7.83
N PHE A 28 1.42 -7.94 -6.57
CA PHE A 28 1.46 -6.64 -5.90
C PHE A 28 2.74 -6.47 -5.07
N VAL A 29 3.17 -5.22 -4.93
CA VAL A 29 4.20 -4.83 -3.96
C VAL A 29 3.62 -3.74 -3.06
N SER A 30 3.75 -3.87 -1.74
CA SER A 30 3.26 -2.84 -0.83
C SER A 30 4.05 -1.54 -1.01
N PRO A 31 3.37 -0.39 -1.16
CA PRO A 31 4.06 0.89 -1.31
C PRO A 31 4.61 1.39 0.03
N ASN A 32 5.52 2.36 -0.05
CA ASN A 32 5.97 3.12 1.11
C ASN A 32 4.86 4.09 1.57
N LEU A 33 4.34 3.90 2.78
CA LEU A 33 3.29 4.73 3.39
C LEU A 33 3.85 5.80 4.34
N THR A 34 5.17 5.81 4.60
CA THR A 34 5.79 6.85 5.41
C THR A 34 5.67 8.22 4.71
N PRO A 35 5.73 9.34 5.44
CA PRO A 35 5.57 10.67 4.86
C PRO A 35 6.82 11.15 4.11
N ASP A 36 7.73 10.25 3.71
CA ASP A 36 8.91 10.57 2.94
C ASP A 36 8.56 11.31 1.63
N PRO A 37 9.11 12.51 1.40
CA PRO A 37 8.69 13.36 0.29
C PRO A 37 9.02 12.77 -1.09
N ALA A 38 10.10 11.98 -1.20
CA ALA A 38 10.61 11.49 -2.48
C ALA A 38 10.06 10.10 -2.86
N THR A 39 9.77 9.27 -1.87
CA THR A 39 9.51 7.84 -2.05
C THR A 39 8.17 7.36 -1.50
N GLY A 40 7.53 8.11 -0.59
CA GLY A 40 6.20 7.79 -0.08
C GLY A 40 5.12 7.92 -1.15
N ILE A 41 4.22 6.94 -1.26
CA ILE A 41 3.15 6.95 -2.29
C ILE A 41 2.15 8.09 -2.10
N MET A 42 2.00 8.54 -0.86
CA MET A 42 1.07 9.60 -0.47
C MET A 42 1.76 10.95 -0.25
N SER A 43 3.03 11.09 -0.63
CA SER A 43 3.80 12.31 -0.35
C SER A 43 3.20 13.57 -1.00
N THR A 44 2.53 13.41 -2.13
CA THR A 44 1.86 14.47 -2.88
C THR A 44 0.36 14.58 -2.60
N TRP A 45 -0.19 13.72 -1.74
CA TRP A 45 -1.62 13.68 -1.48
C TRP A 45 -1.97 14.60 -0.32
N ASP A 46 -3.05 15.37 -0.49
CA ASP A 46 -3.72 16.01 0.63
C ASP A 46 -4.70 15.05 1.34
N GLU A 47 -5.23 15.48 2.49
CA GLU A 47 -6.15 14.66 3.30
C GLU A 47 -7.41 14.28 2.49
N GLN A 48 -7.91 15.17 1.64
CA GLN A 48 -9.11 14.92 0.83
C GLN A 48 -8.85 13.89 -0.27
N THR A 49 -7.69 13.94 -0.93
CA THR A 49 -7.27 12.95 -1.94
C THR A 49 -7.16 11.56 -1.30
N PHE A 50 -6.60 11.48 -0.09
CA PHE A 50 -6.53 10.23 0.66
C PHE A 50 -7.91 9.65 0.97
N ILE A 51 -8.85 10.48 1.45
CA ILE A 51 -10.23 10.07 1.70
C ILE A 51 -10.89 9.58 0.42
N THR A 52 -10.84 10.38 -0.65
CA THR A 52 -11.43 10.04 -1.95
C THR A 52 -10.87 8.71 -2.46
N ARG A 53 -9.57 8.47 -2.31
CA ARG A 53 -8.95 7.21 -2.72
C ARG A 53 -9.53 6.02 -1.95
N PHE A 54 -9.70 6.14 -0.63
CA PHE A 54 -10.29 5.08 0.19
C PHE A 54 -11.76 4.84 -0.17
N LYS A 55 -12.53 5.90 -0.44
CA LYS A 55 -13.93 5.83 -0.82
C LYS A 55 -14.17 5.24 -2.22
N ALA A 56 -13.19 5.36 -3.12
CA ALA A 56 -13.24 4.78 -4.46
C ALA A 56 -13.23 3.23 -4.48
N ASN A 57 -13.10 2.57 -3.32
CA ASN A 57 -13.08 1.10 -3.22
C ASN A 57 -11.89 0.52 -4.02
N ARG A 58 -11.95 -0.77 -4.33
CA ARG A 58 -10.93 -1.52 -5.05
C ARG A 58 -10.89 -1.07 -6.50
N ILE A 59 -9.74 -0.52 -6.91
CA ILE A 59 -9.45 -0.16 -8.31
C ILE A 59 -8.77 -1.34 -9.03
N HIS A 60 -7.78 -1.97 -8.40
CA HIS A 60 -7.07 -3.12 -8.96
C HIS A 60 -7.71 -4.43 -8.51
N LYS A 61 -8.10 -5.26 -9.47
CA LYS A 61 -8.61 -6.61 -9.21
C LYS A 61 -7.57 -7.42 -8.45
N GLY A 62 -8.00 -8.21 -7.47
CA GLY A 62 -7.08 -9.07 -6.71
C GLY A 62 -6.20 -8.35 -5.69
N SER A 63 -6.26 -7.01 -5.58
CA SER A 63 -5.49 -6.27 -4.58
C SER A 63 -5.70 -6.85 -3.18
N PRO A 64 -4.63 -7.21 -2.45
CA PRO A 64 -4.71 -7.85 -1.13
C PRO A 64 -5.24 -6.90 -0.06
N MET A 65 -5.06 -5.59 -0.25
CA MET A 65 -5.62 -4.58 0.64
C MET A 65 -7.16 -4.64 0.62
N PRO A 66 -7.84 -4.67 1.80
CA PRO A 66 -9.28 -4.83 1.91
C PRO A 66 -10.03 -3.51 1.62
N TRP A 67 -9.86 -2.96 0.42
CA TRP A 67 -10.41 -1.68 -0.03
C TRP A 67 -11.92 -1.56 0.18
N GLY A 68 -12.67 -2.65 -0.01
CA GLY A 68 -14.12 -2.63 0.18
C GLY A 68 -14.53 -2.42 1.63
N ALA A 69 -13.78 -2.95 2.61
CA ALA A 69 -14.04 -2.68 4.01
C ALA A 69 -13.70 -1.22 4.34
N PHE A 70 -12.54 -0.75 3.86
CA PHE A 70 -12.08 0.61 4.08
C PHE A 70 -12.92 1.69 3.37
N SER A 71 -13.57 1.40 2.25
CA SER A 71 -14.45 2.37 1.61
C SER A 71 -15.70 2.67 2.47
N ARG A 72 -16.08 1.74 3.35
CA ARG A 72 -17.27 1.84 4.20
C ARG A 72 -17.03 2.43 5.59
N ILE A 73 -15.79 2.60 6.03
CA ILE A 73 -15.51 3.23 7.34
C ILE A 73 -15.81 4.74 7.31
N ASN A 74 -16.08 5.34 8.45
CA ASN A 74 -16.38 6.77 8.57
C ASN A 74 -15.18 7.61 8.08
N GLU A 75 -15.45 8.74 7.43
CA GLU A 75 -14.40 9.67 7.01
C GLU A 75 -13.54 10.16 8.17
N LEU A 76 -14.11 10.32 9.37
CA LEU A 76 -13.35 10.68 10.56
C LEU A 76 -12.22 9.67 10.85
N GLU A 77 -12.51 8.38 10.71
CA GLU A 77 -11.52 7.31 10.91
C GLU A 77 -10.47 7.31 9.80
N VAL A 78 -10.88 7.56 8.55
CA VAL A 78 -9.94 7.69 7.43
C VAL A 78 -8.98 8.87 7.63
N LYS A 79 -9.50 9.99 8.14
CA LYS A 79 -8.67 11.17 8.52
C LYS A 79 -7.71 10.84 9.66
N ALA A 80 -8.16 10.10 10.66
CA ALA A 80 -7.30 9.66 11.76
C ALA A 80 -6.13 8.80 11.26
N ILE A 81 -6.40 7.85 10.35
CA ILE A 81 -5.36 7.03 9.70
C ILE A 81 -4.39 7.92 8.92
N TYR A 82 -4.90 8.84 8.08
CA TYR A 82 -4.04 9.76 7.32
C TYR A 82 -3.10 10.54 8.24
N ARG A 83 -3.64 11.17 9.30
CA ARG A 83 -2.86 11.97 10.25
C ARG A 83 -1.83 11.13 10.98
N PHE A 84 -2.19 9.91 11.40
CA PHE A 84 -1.24 8.97 12.00
C PHE A 84 -0.10 8.63 11.05
N LEU A 85 -0.38 8.31 9.78
CA LEU A 85 0.66 8.04 8.79
C LEU A 85 1.58 9.25 8.59
N LYS A 86 1.05 10.48 8.68
CA LYS A 86 1.84 11.71 8.62
C LYS A 86 2.72 11.96 9.85
N THR A 87 2.49 11.29 10.98
CA THR A 87 3.36 11.41 12.17
C THR A 87 4.54 10.42 12.18
N LEU A 88 4.57 9.47 11.23
CA LEU A 88 5.66 8.49 11.15
C LEU A 88 6.98 9.15 10.77
N GLU A 89 8.09 8.54 11.20
CA GLU A 89 9.41 8.93 10.71
C GLU A 89 9.48 8.72 9.18
N PRO A 90 9.93 9.71 8.40
CA PRO A 90 10.16 9.54 6.97
C PRO A 90 11.22 8.49 6.69
N VAL A 91 10.91 7.51 5.83
CA VAL A 91 11.87 6.48 5.41
C VAL A 91 12.08 6.58 3.91
N PRO A 92 13.32 6.88 3.45
CA PRO A 92 13.62 6.96 2.02
C PRO A 92 13.74 5.55 1.43
N ASN A 93 12.60 4.99 1.00
CA ASN A 93 12.52 3.66 0.39
C ASN A 93 11.71 3.70 -0.91
N LYS A 94 12.39 3.73 -2.05
CA LYS A 94 11.75 3.82 -3.36
C LYS A 94 11.21 2.45 -3.79
N ILE A 95 9.90 2.28 -3.62
CA ILE A 95 9.19 1.17 -4.25
C ILE A 95 8.90 1.53 -5.72
N GLY A 96 9.26 0.62 -6.63
CA GLY A 96 9.04 0.77 -8.07
C GLY A 96 7.58 0.55 -8.47
N LYS A 97 7.36 -0.29 -9.49
CA LYS A 97 6.01 -0.72 -9.88
C LYS A 97 5.37 -1.52 -8.74
N ILE A 98 4.09 -1.26 -8.44
CA ILE A 98 3.37 -1.88 -7.31
C ILE A 98 2.20 -2.79 -7.71
N VAL A 99 1.79 -2.75 -8.97
CA VAL A 99 0.75 -3.64 -9.54
C VAL A 99 1.34 -4.30 -10.77
N TYR A 100 1.24 -5.62 -10.84
CA TYR A 100 1.74 -6.46 -11.91
C TYR A 100 0.58 -7.22 -12.53
N GLU A 101 0.46 -7.15 -13.85
CA GLU A 101 -0.60 -7.81 -14.60
C GLU A 101 -0.37 -9.32 -14.69
N PRO A 102 -1.43 -10.12 -14.99
CA PRO A 102 -1.27 -11.54 -15.20
C PRO A 102 -0.19 -11.91 -16.21
N GLY A 103 0.80 -12.68 -15.75
CA GLY A 103 1.96 -13.10 -16.55
C GLY A 103 3.20 -12.20 -16.40
N GLU A 104 3.08 -11.04 -15.76
CA GLU A 104 4.25 -10.24 -15.38
C GLU A 104 4.95 -10.84 -14.15
N GLN A 105 6.28 -10.82 -14.16
CA GLN A 105 7.07 -11.28 -13.02
C GLN A 105 7.28 -10.15 -12.03
N LEU A 106 7.17 -10.48 -10.74
CA LEU A 106 7.60 -9.61 -9.66
C LEU A 106 9.11 -9.38 -9.71
N PRO A 107 9.59 -8.24 -9.18
CA PRO A 107 11.02 -7.94 -9.14
C PRO A 107 11.72 -8.98 -8.28
N LYS A 108 12.78 -9.57 -8.81
CA LYS A 108 13.61 -10.49 -8.05
C LYS A 108 14.29 -9.71 -6.92
N GLU A 109 14.17 -10.21 -5.69
CA GLU A 109 14.86 -9.70 -4.51
C GLU A 109 16.39 -9.74 -4.68
#